data_AF-V4LTN8-F1
#
_entry.id   AF-V4LTN8-F1
#
_cell.length_a   1.000
_cell.length_b   1.000
_cell.length_c   1.000
_cell.angle_alpha   90.00
_cell.angle_beta   90.00
_cell.angle_gamma   90.00
#
_symmetry.space_group_name_H-M   'P 1'
#
loop_
_entity.id
_entity.type
_entity.pdbx_description
1 polymer ?
#
loop_
_entity_poly.entity_id
_entity_poly.type
_entity_poly.pdbx_seq_one_letter_code
_entity_poly.pdbx_strand_id
1 'polypeptide(L)' 'MRLFLLLTFNALMLLETYEFTHETDRQALVEFKSRVSDEKRVILSLSWNNSFPLCKWSGVTCSNKHMRVTSLDL' A
#
# COMPACT_ATOMS: atom_id res chain seq x y z
N MET A 1 8.99 17.46 34.96
CA MET A 1 7.78 17.55 34.10
C MET A 1 8.06 17.89 32.64
N ARG A 2 8.97 18.83 32.31
CA ARG A 2 9.26 19.18 30.90
C ARG A 2 9.93 18.06 30.09
N LEU A 3 10.81 17.27 30.71
CA LEU A 3 11.52 16.17 30.05
C LEU A 3 10.59 15.01 29.66
N PHE A 4 9.60 14.68 30.51
CA PHE A 4 8.59 13.68 30.20
C PHE A 4 7.74 14.07 28.99
N LEU A 5 7.34 15.35 28.90
CA LEU A 5 6.59 15.88 27.76
C LEU A 5 7.40 15.80 26.45
N LEU A 6 8.71 16.07 26.51
CA LEU A 6 9.61 15.94 25.37
C LEU A 6 9.78 14.47 24.94
N LEU A 7 9.86 13.53 25.88
CA LEU A 7 9.94 12.10 25.58
C LEU A 7 8.65 11.58 24.96
N THR A 8 7.48 12.00 25.47
CA THR A 8 6.19 11.64 24.88
C THR A 8 5.98 12.27 23.51
N PHE A 9 6.47 13.50 23.28
CA PHE A 9 6.37 14.18 22.00
C PHE A 9 7.25 13.51 20.93
N ASN A 10 8.49 13.13 21.28
CA ASN A 10 9.35 12.34 20.39
C ASN A 10 8.77 10.95 20.11
N ALA A 11 8.16 10.29 21.11
CA ALA A 11 7.48 9.02 20.92
C ALA A 11 6.23 9.14 20.02
N LEU A 12 5.47 10.25 20.10
CA LEU A 12 4.35 10.52 19.19
C LEU A 12 4.82 10.75 17.75
N MET A 13 5.96 11.43 17.54
CA MET A 13 6.54 11.64 16.20
C MET A 13 7.12 10.35 15.60
N LEU A 14 7.40 9.33 16.42
CA LEU A 14 7.77 7.98 15.99
C LEU A 14 6.56 7.11 15.63
N LEU A 15 5.34 7.48 16.06
CA LEU A 15 4.11 6.93 15.51
C LEU A 15 3.86 7.56 14.13
N GLU A 16 4.60 7.04 13.16
CA GLU A 16 4.22 6.98 11.75
C GLU A 16 3.70 8.29 11.16
N THR A 17 4.59 9.04 10.51
CA THR A 17 4.18 9.67 9.26
C THR A 17 3.76 8.54 8.33
N TYR A 18 2.51 8.09 8.44
CA TYR A 18 1.89 7.17 7.51
C TYR A 18 1.70 7.94 6.21
N GLU A 19 2.82 8.13 5.53
CA GLU A 19 2.84 8.72 4.21
C GLU A 19 2.14 7.70 3.35
N PHE A 20 0.93 8.04 2.89
CA PHE A 20 0.26 7.36 1.80
C PHE A 20 1.22 7.49 0.60
N THR A 21 2.18 6.56 0.49
CA THR A 21 3.10 6.37 -0.63
C THR A 21 2.70 5.19 -1.52
N HIS A 22 3.19 5.15 -2.74
CA HIS A 22 3.02 4.01 -3.64
C HIS A 22 3.37 2.65 -2.98
N GLU A 23 4.28 2.63 -2.00
CA GLU A 23 4.61 1.41 -1.26
C GLU A 23 3.50 0.96 -0.30
N THR A 24 2.80 1.90 0.34
CA THR A 24 1.63 1.57 1.16
C THR A 24 0.50 0.97 0.32
N ASP A 25 0.24 1.50 -0.89
CA ASP A 25 -0.73 0.91 -1.82
C ASP A 25 -0.31 -0.51 -2.23
N ARG A 26 0.99 -0.71 -2.49
CA ARG A 26 1.56 -1.99 -2.85
C ARG A 26 1.33 -3.04 -1.77
N GLN A 27 1.65 -2.70 -0.52
CA GLN A 27 1.44 -3.58 0.62
C GLN A 27 -0.05 -3.91 0.80
N ALA A 28 -0.92 -2.91 0.68
CA ALA A 28 -2.37 -3.10 0.76
C ALA A 28 -2.89 -4.06 -0.33
N LEU A 29 -2.40 -3.94 -1.57
CA LEU A 29 -2.80 -4.83 -2.66
C LEU A 29 -2.26 -6.26 -2.51
N VAL A 30 -1.05 -6.44 -1.97
CA VAL A 30 -0.52 -7.78 -1.65
C VAL A 30 -1.38 -8.45 -0.57
N GLU A 31 -1.76 -7.71 0.47
CA GLU A 31 -2.64 -8.22 1.53
C GLU A 31 -4.06 -8.48 1.00
N PHE A 32 -4.58 -7.61 0.14
CA PHE A 32 -5.86 -7.84 -0.53
C PHE A 32 -5.85 -9.15 -1.33
N LYS A 33 -4.77 -9.40 -2.09
CA LYS A 33 -4.57 -10.64 -2.85
C LYS A 33 -4.53 -11.89 -1.96
N SER A 34 -4.07 -11.80 -0.71
CA SER A 34 -4.07 -12.92 0.24
C SER A 34 -5.47 -13.26 0.78
N ARG A 35 -6.44 -12.36 0.60
CA ARG A 35 -7.81 -12.48 1.12
C ARG A 35 -8.88 -12.79 0.07
N VAL A 36 -8.55 -12.71 -1.22
CA VAL A 36 -9.47 -13.14 -2.29
C VAL A 36 -9.53 -14.67 -2.44
N SER A 37 -10.57 -15.17 -3.11
CA SER A 37 -10.73 -16.57 -3.49
C SER A 37 -9.52 -17.10 -4.27
N ASP A 38 -9.22 -18.40 -4.12
CA ASP A 38 -8.04 -19.02 -4.73
C ASP A 38 -7.98 -18.86 -6.26
N GLU A 39 -9.11 -18.97 -6.97
CA GLU A 39 -9.18 -18.74 -8.42
C GLU A 39 -8.69 -17.34 -8.80
N LYS A 40 -9.23 -16.30 -8.14
CA LYS A 40 -8.77 -14.92 -8.33
C LYS A 40 -7.31 -14.73 -7.92
N ARG A 41 -6.85 -15.38 -6.84
CA ARG A 41 -5.46 -15.28 -6.38
C ARG A 41 -4.48 -15.80 -7.44
N VAL A 42 -4.83 -16.90 -8.13
CA VAL A 42 -4.03 -17.45 -9.23
C VAL A 42 -3.95 -16.45 -10.38
N ILE A 43 -5.07 -15.88 -10.80
CA ILE A 43 -5.13 -14.88 -11.87
C ILE A 43 -4.29 -13.64 -11.53
N LEU A 44 -4.48 -13.08 -10.32
CA LEU A 44 -3.73 -11.92 -9.87
C LEU A 44 -2.23 -12.20 -9.76
N SER A 45 -1.81 -13.44 -9.45
CA SER A 45 -0.40 -13.80 -9.35
C SER A 45 0.39 -13.70 -10.65
N LEU A 46 -0.27 -13.69 -11.80
CA LEU A 46 0.39 -13.54 -13.10
C LEU A 46 0.93 -12.13 -13.32
N SER A 47 0.29 -11.11 -12.74
CA SER A 47 0.62 -9.71 -12.96
C SER A 47 1.03 -8.95 -11.69
N TRP A 48 0.41 -9.27 -10.54
CA TRP A 48 0.67 -8.61 -9.26
C TRP A 48 1.95 -9.17 -8.64
N ASN A 49 3.06 -8.62 -9.12
CA ASN A 49 4.44 -9.09 -8.96
C ASN A 49 5.38 -7.88 -8.69
N ASN A 50 6.43 -8.10 -7.89
CA ASN A 50 7.54 -7.16 -7.62
C ASN A 50 8.39 -6.78 -8.82
N SER A 51 8.33 -7.49 -9.94
CA SER A 51 9.09 -7.16 -11.16
C SER A 51 8.58 -5.91 -11.89
N PHE A 52 7.32 -5.51 -11.68
CA PHE A 52 6.71 -4.37 -12.37
C PHE A 52 6.19 -3.32 -11.37
N PRO A 53 6.20 -2.02 -11.76
CA PRO A 53 5.54 -0.96 -11.02
C PRO A 53 4.06 -1.27 -10.78
N LEU A 54 3.51 -0.85 -9.63
CA LEU A 54 2.14 -1.18 -9.19
C LEU A 54 1.09 -0.79 -10.23
N CYS A 55 1.23 0.39 -10.82
CA CYS A 55 0.30 0.93 -11.81
C CYS A 55 0.36 0.22 -13.18
N LYS A 56 1.24 -0.77 -13.34
CA LYS A 56 1.28 -1.68 -14.51
C LYS A 56 0.68 -3.05 -14.21
N TRP A 57 0.20 -3.27 -12.99
CA TRP A 57 -0.50 -4.51 -12.65
C TRP A 57 -1.85 -4.56 -13.35
N SER A 58 -2.24 -5.75 -13.81
CA SER A 58 -3.51 -5.99 -14.48
C SER A 58 -4.66 -5.60 -13.56
N GLY A 59 -5.62 -4.85 -14.11
CA GLY A 59 -6.79 -4.35 -13.39
C GLY A 59 -6.52 -3.19 -12.43
N VAL A 60 -5.27 -2.75 -12.24
CA VAL A 60 -4.94 -1.62 -11.35
C VAL A 60 -4.95 -0.31 -12.13
N THR A 61 -5.76 0.66 -11.70
CA THR A 61 -5.75 2.03 -12.23
C THR A 61 -5.18 3.00 -11.21
N CYS A 62 -4.15 3.74 -11.60
CA CYS A 62 -3.55 4.78 -10.76
C CYS A 62 -3.95 6.19 -11.21
N SER A 63 -3.98 7.12 -10.26
CA SER A 63 -4.09 8.56 -10.53
C SER A 63 -2.81 9.13 -11.13
N ASN A 64 -2.94 10.07 -12.07
CA ASN A 64 -1.77 10.71 -12.70
C ASN A 64 -0.97 11.62 -11.76
N LYS A 65 -1.64 12.27 -10.80
CA LYS A 65 -1.02 13.31 -9.95
C LYS A 65 -0.12 12.73 -8.87
N HIS A 66 -0.54 11.63 -8.25
CA HIS A 66 0.13 11.05 -7.08
C HIS A 66 0.49 9.58 -7.27
N MET A 67 0.22 8.98 -8.44
CA MET A 67 0.49 7.57 -8.73
C MET A 67 -0.13 6.62 -7.68
N ARG A 68 -1.26 7.03 -7.12
CA ARG A 68 -2.06 6.28 -6.14
C ARG A 68 -3.05 5.38 -6.83
N VAL A 69 -3.28 4.18 -6.29
CA VAL A 69 -4.35 3.30 -6.77
C VAL A 69 -5.70 3.98 -6.54
N THR A 70 -6.54 3.99 -7.58
CA THR A 70 -7.87 4.63 -7.57
C THR A 70 -9.00 3.69 -7.98
N SER A 71 -8.68 2.61 -8.69
CA SER A 71 -9.65 1.59 -9.07
C SER A 71 -8.97 0.23 -9.26
N LEU A 72 -9.74 -0.83 -9.00
CA LEU A 72 -9.38 -2.22 -9.24
C LEU A 72 -10.48 -2.89 -10.08
N ASP A 73 -10.06 -3.57 -11.14
CA ASP A 73 -10.91 -4.41 -11.99
C ASP A 73 -10.50 -5.89 -11.80
N LEU A 74 -11.38 -6.71 -11.21
CA LEU A 74 -11.04 -8.01 -10.56
C LEU A 74 -12.03 -9.14 -10.85
#